data_AF-A0A9D1RJD9-F1
#
_entry.id   AF-A0A9D1RJD9-F1
#
_cell.length_a   1.000
_cell.length_b   1.000
_cell.length_c   1.000
_cell.angle_alpha   90.00
_cell.angle_beta   90.00
_cell.angle_gamma   90.00
#
_symmetry.space_group_name_H-M   'P 1'
#
loop_
_entity.id
_entity.type
_entity.pdbx_description
1 polymer ?
#
loop_
_entity_poly.entity_id
_entity_poly.type
_entity_poly.pdbx_seq_one_letter_code
_entity_poly.pdbx_strand_id
1 'polypeptide(L)'
;MEEVISFKGFKNYPKGNANIALSNNSLVLSDMSTTRDGLVVETNGVPSFEITFRPHTVKSGEVFGSTFNIMDGLKRIKTIGQWALTENADGEYAYLVVNSRLEGGNIQVIGKKNGEIVYTKNITNTQNVNEPYNNFIVILAVAVIAVTYVVVKSTCKKEKHVKKDKDGNTTEVEEKITKSIGLNCKIAPIVESVATINPTLENTLIEIDEVIISSSRTYPGEIPSELDGEIAEVIFNTNAFENMIITDEKILEKI
;
A
#
# COMPACT_ATOMS: atom_id res chain seq x y z
N MET A 1 -15.24 -21.87 14.07
CA MET A 1 -13.79 -21.60 14.06
C MET A 1 -13.51 -20.86 12.78
N GLU A 2 -12.89 -19.68 12.85
CA GLU A 2 -12.41 -19.01 11.64
C GLU A 2 -11.41 -19.94 10.96
N GLU A 3 -11.62 -20.21 9.68
CA GLU A 3 -10.79 -21.11 8.90
C GLU A 3 -9.42 -20.46 8.69
N VAL A 4 -8.36 -21.11 9.17
CA VAL A 4 -6.98 -20.63 9.02
C VAL A 4 -6.31 -21.45 7.94
N ILE A 5 -5.80 -20.78 6.91
CA ILE A 5 -5.09 -21.44 5.82
C ILE A 5 -3.62 -21.03 5.85
N SER A 6 -2.74 -22.03 5.93
CA SER A 6 -1.33 -21.82 5.66
C SER A 6 -1.09 -21.77 4.16
N PHE A 7 -0.58 -20.65 3.67
CA PHE A 7 -0.21 -20.46 2.28
C PHE A 7 1.16 -19.77 2.23
N LYS A 8 2.09 -20.33 1.46
CA LYS A 8 3.44 -19.78 1.24
C LYS A 8 4.24 -19.41 2.50
N GLY A 9 3.98 -20.09 3.61
CA GLY A 9 4.67 -19.87 4.90
C GLY A 9 3.99 -18.88 5.83
N PHE A 10 2.87 -18.28 5.41
CA PHE A 10 2.07 -17.37 6.23
C PHE A 10 0.74 -18.00 6.65
N LYS A 11 0.19 -17.50 7.75
CA LYS A 11 -1.18 -17.83 8.16
C LYS A 11 -2.11 -16.78 7.61
N ASN A 12 -3.17 -17.25 6.97
CA ASN A 12 -4.15 -16.43 6.29
C ASN A 12 -5.51 -16.64 6.97
N TYR A 13 -6.18 -15.54 7.25
CA TYR A 13 -7.47 -15.51 7.91
C TYR A 13 -8.45 -14.74 7.03
N PRO A 14 -9.69 -15.24 6.86
CA PRO A 14 -10.75 -14.43 6.27
C PRO A 14 -11.05 -13.24 7.17
N LYS A 15 -11.39 -12.10 6.58
CA LYS A 15 -11.86 -10.91 7.29
C LYS A 15 -13.29 -10.59 6.88
N GLY A 16 -14.14 -10.31 7.87
CA GLY A 16 -15.54 -10.00 7.64
C GLY A 16 -16.29 -11.24 7.13
N ASN A 17 -17.04 -11.07 6.03
CA ASN A 17 -17.79 -12.15 5.40
C ASN A 17 -16.96 -13.00 4.42
N ALA A 18 -15.70 -12.63 4.19
CA ALA A 18 -14.87 -13.34 3.24
C ALA A 18 -14.70 -14.82 3.62
N ASN A 19 -14.52 -15.66 2.61
CA ASN A 19 -14.12 -17.05 2.77
C ASN A 19 -12.76 -17.26 2.09
N ILE A 20 -11.98 -18.21 2.59
CA ILE A 20 -10.68 -18.56 2.03
C ILE A 20 -10.58 -20.05 1.75
N ALA A 21 -9.99 -20.41 0.61
CA ALA A 21 -9.78 -21.80 0.21
C ALA A 21 -8.48 -21.97 -0.57
N LEU A 22 -7.85 -23.15 -0.48
CA LEU A 22 -6.75 -23.52 -1.37
C LEU A 22 -7.30 -24.21 -2.62
N SER A 23 -6.92 -23.71 -3.79
CA SER A 23 -7.27 -24.32 -5.07
C SER A 23 -6.12 -24.16 -6.05
N ASN A 24 -5.67 -25.27 -6.66
CA ASN A 24 -4.61 -25.27 -7.68
C ASN A 24 -3.35 -24.46 -7.27
N ASN A 25 -2.83 -24.72 -6.06
CA ASN A 25 -1.69 -24.00 -5.47
C ASN A 25 -1.86 -22.47 -5.36
N SER A 26 -3.09 -21.98 -5.37
CA SER A 26 -3.44 -20.57 -5.16
C SER A 26 -4.35 -20.45 -3.93
N LEU A 27 -4.23 -19.34 -3.22
CA LEU A 27 -5.20 -18.97 -2.19
C LEU A 27 -6.34 -18.21 -2.87
N VAL A 28 -7.56 -18.70 -2.69
CA VAL A 28 -8.77 -18.11 -3.25
C VAL A 28 -9.55 -17.46 -2.13
N LEU A 29 -9.84 -16.18 -2.29
CA LEU A 29 -10.76 -15.42 -1.46
C LEU A 29 -12.09 -15.29 -2.18
N SER A 30 -13.20 -15.56 -1.48
CA SER A 30 -14.57 -15.38 -1.99
C SER A 30 -15.43 -14.62 -0.99
N ASP A 31 -16.67 -14.32 -1.37
CA ASP A 31 -17.71 -13.76 -0.48
C ASP A 31 -17.40 -12.37 0.11
N MET A 32 -16.62 -11.58 -0.64
CA MET A 32 -16.25 -10.20 -0.29
C MET A 32 -17.37 -9.22 -0.65
N SER A 33 -18.40 -9.17 0.20
CA SER A 33 -19.63 -8.40 0.01
C SER A 33 -19.52 -6.90 0.33
N THR A 34 -18.58 -6.52 1.19
CA THR A 34 -18.40 -5.15 1.69
C THR A 34 -16.95 -4.72 1.60
N THR A 35 -16.69 -3.40 1.57
CA THR A 35 -15.32 -2.85 1.53
C THR A 35 -14.47 -3.19 2.77
N ARG A 36 -15.05 -3.83 3.80
CA ARG A 36 -14.36 -4.27 5.01
C ARG A 36 -14.03 -5.75 5.00
N ASP A 37 -14.54 -6.51 4.04
CA ASP A 37 -14.21 -7.92 3.85
C ASP A 37 -12.82 -8.05 3.23
N GLY A 38 -12.20 -9.24 3.34
CA GLY A 38 -10.93 -9.52 2.67
C GLY A 38 -10.06 -10.52 3.41
N LEU A 39 -8.75 -10.26 3.46
CA LEU A 39 -7.73 -11.18 3.98
C LEU A 39 -6.90 -10.51 5.06
N VAL A 40 -6.59 -11.24 6.12
CA VAL A 40 -5.50 -10.94 7.04
C VAL A 40 -4.39 -11.96 6.83
N VAL A 41 -3.17 -11.47 6.60
CA VAL A 41 -1.95 -12.26 6.49
C VAL A 41 -1.09 -11.98 7.71
N GLU A 42 -0.93 -12.98 8.58
CA GLU A 42 0.01 -12.92 9.71
C GLU A 42 1.40 -13.27 9.18
N THR A 43 2.26 -12.26 9.15
CA THR A 43 3.58 -12.36 8.54
C THR A 43 4.66 -12.83 9.50
N ASN A 44 4.38 -12.86 10.81
CA ASN A 44 5.34 -13.17 11.87
C ASN A 44 6.57 -12.23 11.91
N GLY A 45 6.41 -10.97 11.48
CA GLY A 45 7.47 -9.96 11.62
C GLY A 45 8.54 -10.06 10.52
N VAL A 46 8.13 -9.87 9.27
CA VAL A 46 9.06 -9.83 8.11
C VAL A 46 9.50 -8.39 7.79
N PRO A 47 10.74 -8.18 7.33
CA PRO A 47 11.23 -6.85 6.95
C PRO A 47 10.67 -6.35 5.62
N SER A 48 10.15 -7.28 4.82
CA SER A 48 9.54 -7.02 3.55
C SER A 48 8.44 -8.03 3.27
N PHE A 49 7.41 -7.60 2.54
CA PHE A 49 6.32 -8.47 2.16
C PHE A 49 5.94 -8.19 0.71
N GLU A 50 5.81 -9.24 -0.09
CA GLU A 50 5.30 -9.19 -1.46
C GLU A 50 4.16 -10.18 -1.64
N ILE A 51 3.06 -9.71 -2.24
CA ILE A 51 1.95 -10.55 -2.69
C ILE A 51 1.57 -10.23 -4.14
N THR A 52 1.16 -11.25 -4.87
CA THR A 52 0.67 -11.12 -6.24
C THR A 52 -0.73 -11.69 -6.38
N PHE A 53 -1.64 -10.87 -6.90
CA PHE A 53 -3.00 -11.26 -7.25
C PHE A 53 -3.08 -11.57 -8.75
N ARG A 54 -3.97 -12.49 -9.14
CA ARG A 54 -4.33 -12.65 -10.56
C ARG A 54 -4.90 -11.32 -11.07
N PRO A 55 -4.62 -10.97 -12.33
CA PRO A 55 -5.11 -9.74 -12.90
C PRO A 55 -6.64 -9.66 -12.85
N HIS A 56 -7.17 -8.50 -12.47
CA HIS A 56 -8.60 -8.29 -12.37
C HIS A 56 -8.99 -6.85 -12.74
N THR A 57 -10.24 -6.65 -13.16
CA THR A 57 -10.76 -5.33 -13.51
C THR A 57 -11.56 -4.78 -12.34
N VAL A 58 -11.11 -3.67 -11.74
CA VAL A 58 -11.87 -2.94 -10.70
C VAL A 58 -12.89 -2.04 -11.41
N LYS A 59 -14.18 -2.22 -11.09
CA LYS A 59 -15.30 -1.48 -11.68
C LYS A 59 -15.68 -0.25 -10.84
N SER A 60 -16.61 0.56 -11.35
CA SER A 60 -17.21 1.64 -10.58
C SER A 60 -17.93 1.09 -9.34
N GLY A 61 -17.82 1.80 -8.22
CA GLY A 61 -18.32 1.41 -6.90
C GLY A 61 -17.46 0.37 -6.17
N GLU A 62 -16.39 -0.13 -6.80
CA GLU A 62 -15.50 -1.13 -6.22
C GLU A 62 -14.23 -0.50 -5.63
N VAL A 63 -13.79 -1.04 -4.50
CA VAL A 63 -12.62 -0.60 -3.76
C VAL A 63 -11.69 -1.78 -3.53
N PHE A 64 -10.39 -1.54 -3.69
CA PHE A 64 -9.36 -2.47 -3.26
C PHE A 64 -8.26 -1.74 -2.52
N GLY A 65 -7.96 -2.15 -1.29
CA GLY A 65 -6.92 -1.54 -0.50
C GLY A 65 -6.10 -2.55 0.29
N SER A 66 -4.95 -2.06 0.76
CA SER A 66 -4.05 -2.82 1.62
C SER A 66 -3.55 -1.96 2.76
N THR A 67 -3.37 -2.59 3.91
CA THR A 67 -2.81 -2.02 5.13
C THR A 67 -1.68 -2.90 5.61
N PHE A 68 -0.51 -2.32 5.82
CA PHE A 68 0.68 -2.97 6.36
C PHE A 68 0.92 -2.48 7.77
N ASN A 69 0.61 -3.33 8.75
CA ASN A 69 0.79 -3.02 10.15
C ASN A 69 2.23 -3.38 10.56
N ILE A 70 3.02 -2.35 10.85
CA ILE A 70 4.37 -2.50 11.38
C ILE A 70 4.28 -2.33 12.89
N MET A 71 4.60 -3.39 13.62
CA MET A 71 4.54 -3.42 15.08
C MET A 71 5.94 -3.34 15.66
N ASP A 72 6.06 -2.70 16.81
CA ASP A 72 7.30 -2.72 17.58
C ASP A 72 7.51 -4.04 18.33
N GLY A 73 8.67 -4.21 18.98
CA GLY A 73 9.00 -5.41 19.76
C GLY A 73 8.05 -5.69 20.94
N LEU A 74 7.20 -4.73 21.31
CA LEU A 74 6.15 -4.86 22.34
C LEU A 74 4.76 -5.11 21.74
N LYS A 75 4.66 -5.39 20.44
CA LYS A 75 3.42 -5.61 19.69
C LYS A 75 2.49 -4.40 19.67
N ARG A 76 3.03 -3.19 19.78
CA ARG A 76 2.27 -1.95 19.58
C ARG A 76 2.40 -1.52 18.13
N ILE A 77 1.34 -0.98 17.55
CA ILE A 77 1.39 -0.42 16.20
C ILE A 77 2.35 0.77 16.23
N LYS A 78 3.47 0.64 15.52
CA LYS A 78 4.48 1.70 15.37
C LYS A 78 4.14 2.62 14.21
N THR A 79 3.78 2.01 13.09
CA THR A 79 3.46 2.71 11.84
C THR A 79 2.59 1.82 10.95
N ILE A 80 1.89 2.45 10.03
CA ILE A 80 0.97 1.80 9.11
C ILE A 80 1.26 2.34 7.72
N GLY A 81 1.57 1.44 6.78
CA GLY A 81 1.51 1.76 5.36
C GLY A 81 0.11 1.45 4.84
N GLN A 82 -0.62 2.42 4.31
CA GLN A 82 -1.98 2.17 3.82
C GLN A 82 -2.24 2.86 2.49
N TRP A 83 -2.85 2.11 1.58
CA TRP A 83 -3.32 2.63 0.31
C TRP A 83 -4.63 1.96 -0.11
N ALA A 84 -5.39 2.63 -0.97
CA ALA A 84 -6.56 2.06 -1.62
C ALA A 84 -6.73 2.59 -3.05
N LEU A 85 -7.27 1.75 -3.92
CA LEU A 85 -7.86 2.10 -5.20
C LEU A 85 -9.35 2.28 -4.99
N THR A 86 -9.88 3.46 -5.36
CA THR A 86 -11.29 3.84 -5.23
C THR A 86 -11.72 4.67 -6.42
N GLU A 87 -13.00 4.81 -6.72
CA GLU A 87 -13.47 5.75 -7.75
C GLU A 87 -13.38 7.22 -7.31
N ASN A 88 -13.33 8.13 -8.29
CA ASN A 88 -13.53 9.56 -8.07
C ASN A 88 -15.00 9.90 -7.79
N ALA A 89 -15.26 11.15 -7.37
CA ALA A 89 -16.60 11.61 -7.03
C ALA A 89 -17.65 11.40 -8.14
N ASP A 90 -17.22 11.51 -9.41
CA ASP A 90 -18.10 11.36 -10.58
C ASP A 90 -18.11 9.93 -11.16
N GLY A 91 -17.35 8.99 -10.59
CA GLY A 91 -17.31 7.59 -11.05
C GLY A 91 -16.72 7.40 -12.46
N GLU A 92 -15.82 8.28 -12.90
CA GLU A 92 -15.12 8.23 -14.19
C GLU A 92 -13.71 7.62 -14.11
N TYR A 93 -13.01 7.81 -13.00
CA TYR A 93 -11.61 7.42 -12.81
C TYR A 93 -11.41 6.64 -11.52
N ALA A 94 -10.44 5.73 -11.51
CA ALA A 94 -9.89 5.20 -10.27
C ALA A 94 -8.83 6.16 -9.69
N TYR A 95 -8.76 6.27 -8.37
CA TYR A 95 -7.79 7.03 -7.58
C TYR A 95 -7.03 6.10 -6.67
N LEU A 96 -5.71 6.29 -6.62
CA LEU A 96 -4.86 5.70 -5.60
C LEU A 96 -4.76 6.67 -4.44
N VAL A 97 -5.43 6.36 -3.34
CA VAL A 97 -5.37 7.15 -2.11
C VAL A 97 -4.36 6.53 -1.15
N VAL A 98 -3.48 7.36 -0.58
CA VAL A 98 -2.48 6.97 0.41
C VAL A 98 -2.76 7.72 1.69
N ASN A 99 -2.79 7.03 2.83
CA ASN A 99 -3.10 7.66 4.12
C ASN A 99 -1.92 8.49 4.64
N SER A 100 -1.83 9.76 4.22
CA SER A 100 -0.75 10.69 4.54
C SER A 100 -0.51 10.85 6.04
N ARG A 101 -1.54 10.77 6.90
CA ARG A 101 -1.36 10.93 8.35
C ARG A 101 -0.43 9.88 8.96
N LEU A 102 -0.47 8.67 8.44
CA LEU A 102 0.31 7.54 8.94
C LEU A 102 1.67 7.41 8.23
N GLU A 103 1.84 8.12 7.11
CA GLU A 103 3.12 8.26 6.42
C GLU A 103 4.10 9.18 7.17
N GLY A 104 5.35 9.15 6.73
CA GLY A 104 6.41 10.07 7.14
C GLY A 104 6.25 11.50 6.60
N GLY A 105 7.18 12.38 6.99
CA GLY A 105 7.12 13.81 6.69
C GLY A 105 7.38 14.13 5.22
N ASN A 106 8.14 13.27 4.53
CA ASN A 106 8.41 13.36 3.10
C ASN A 106 7.83 12.13 2.41
N ILE A 107 7.10 12.35 1.32
CA ILE A 107 6.50 11.29 0.52
C ILE A 107 6.94 11.49 -0.92
N GLN A 108 7.51 10.45 -1.51
CA GLN A 108 7.91 10.41 -2.90
C GLN A 108 7.04 9.41 -3.66
N VAL A 109 6.45 9.88 -4.74
CA VAL A 109 5.66 9.07 -5.67
C VAL A 109 6.44 8.96 -6.97
N ILE A 110 6.66 7.74 -7.42
CA ILE A 110 7.34 7.40 -8.66
C ILE A 110 6.39 6.57 -9.51
N GLY A 111 6.23 6.95 -10.78
CA GLY A 111 5.58 6.14 -11.79
C GLY A 111 6.62 5.52 -12.70
N LYS A 112 6.54 4.21 -12.92
CA LYS A 112 7.43 3.48 -13.83
C LYS A 112 6.67 2.91 -15.03
N LYS A 113 7.38 2.81 -16.15
CA LYS A 113 6.94 2.11 -17.35
C LYS A 113 8.07 1.24 -17.87
N ASN A 114 7.84 -0.05 -18.00
CA ASN A 114 8.83 -1.05 -18.41
C ASN A 114 10.13 -0.97 -17.59
N GLY A 115 10.00 -0.70 -16.28
CA GLY A 115 11.14 -0.55 -15.35
C GLY A 115 11.78 0.84 -15.30
N GLU A 116 11.51 1.72 -16.28
CA GLU A 116 12.04 3.08 -16.35
C GLU A 116 11.17 4.07 -15.57
N ILE A 117 11.80 5.03 -14.89
CA ILE A 117 11.08 6.10 -14.19
C ILE A 117 10.57 7.12 -15.22
N VAL A 118 9.25 7.24 -15.35
CA VAL A 118 8.58 8.19 -16.26
C VAL A 118 7.87 9.31 -15.53
N TYR A 119 7.73 9.20 -14.21
CA TYR A 119 7.11 10.20 -13.36
C TYR A 119 7.76 10.22 -11.98
N THR A 120 7.93 11.41 -11.41
CA THR A 120 8.37 11.58 -10.01
C THR A 120 7.77 12.84 -9.43
N LYS A 121 7.24 12.74 -8.21
CA LYS A 121 6.73 13.87 -7.43
C LYS A 121 7.10 13.67 -5.97
N ASN A 122 7.66 14.72 -5.36
CA ASN A 122 7.87 14.79 -3.92
C ASN A 122 6.74 15.63 -3.30
N ILE A 123 6.25 15.19 -2.16
CA ILE A 123 5.16 15.79 -1.41
C ILE A 123 5.66 15.96 0.02
N THR A 124 5.57 17.19 0.52
CA THR A 124 5.78 17.46 1.93
C THR A 124 4.47 17.21 2.65
N ASN A 125 4.48 16.28 3.59
CA ASN A 125 3.31 15.95 4.39
C ASN A 125 3.11 17.01 5.47
N THR A 126 2.40 18.09 5.13
CA THR A 126 2.05 19.16 6.07
C THR A 126 0.87 18.71 6.93
N GLN A 127 1.12 17.83 7.91
CA GLN A 127 0.10 17.30 8.81
C GLN A 127 -0.60 18.44 9.59
N ASN A 128 -1.73 18.95 9.09
CA ASN A 128 -2.60 19.80 9.88
C ASN A 128 -3.53 18.91 10.71
N VAL A 129 -3.16 18.69 11.98
CA VAL A 129 -3.90 17.85 12.94
C VAL A 129 -5.37 18.25 13.13
N ASN A 130 -5.75 19.46 12.72
CA ASN A 130 -7.10 19.99 12.84
C ASN A 130 -8.00 19.72 11.62
N GLU A 131 -7.48 19.12 10.53
CA GLU A 131 -8.22 18.87 9.30
C GLU A 131 -8.27 17.36 8.96
N PRO A 132 -9.27 16.63 9.48
CA PRO A 132 -9.34 15.16 9.33
C PRO A 132 -9.56 14.69 7.88
N TYR A 133 -9.94 15.58 6.95
CA TYR A 133 -10.14 15.26 5.53
C TYR A 133 -8.86 15.40 4.68
N ASN A 134 -7.78 15.97 5.22
CA ASN A 134 -6.46 16.06 4.56
C ASN A 134 -5.54 14.86 4.91
N ASN A 135 -6.11 13.80 5.48
CA ASN A 135 -5.37 12.60 5.90
C ASN A 135 -5.02 11.66 4.75
N PHE A 136 -5.39 12.00 3.52
CA PHE A 136 -5.08 11.21 2.33
C PHE A 136 -4.38 12.09 1.30
N ILE A 137 -3.24 11.62 0.80
CA ILE A 137 -2.70 12.09 -0.47
C ILE A 137 -3.42 11.32 -1.56
N VAL A 138 -4.11 12.05 -2.42
CA VAL A 138 -4.74 11.47 -3.60
C VAL A 138 -3.71 11.47 -4.72
N ILE A 139 -3.13 10.30 -4.98
CA ILE A 139 -2.37 10.09 -6.20
C ILE A 139 -3.38 9.78 -7.29
N LEU A 140 -3.50 10.70 -8.24
CA LEU A 140 -4.38 10.55 -9.38
C LEU A 140 -3.83 9.47 -10.32
N ALA A 141 -4.17 8.22 -10.04
CA ALA A 141 -3.88 7.08 -10.89
C ALA A 141 -5.02 6.87 -11.89
N VAL A 142 -5.06 7.70 -12.94
CA VAL A 142 -6.07 7.66 -14.03
C VAL A 142 -6.05 6.33 -14.80
N ALA A 143 -6.57 5.26 -14.21
CA ALA A 143 -7.17 4.18 -14.97
C ALA A 143 -8.60 4.62 -15.30
N VAL A 144 -8.95 4.68 -16.59
CA VAL A 144 -10.37 4.72 -16.97
C VAL A 144 -10.97 3.45 -16.35
N ILE A 145 -12.09 3.58 -15.64
CA ILE A 145 -12.71 2.47 -14.89
C ILE A 145 -13.03 1.25 -15.80
N ALA A 146 -13.04 1.46 -17.12
CA ALA A 146 -13.19 0.43 -18.15
C ALA A 146 -11.88 -0.21 -18.67
N VAL A 147 -10.69 0.06 -18.11
CA VAL A 147 -9.44 -0.57 -18.58
C VAL A 147 -9.22 -1.94 -17.94
N THR A 148 -9.16 -2.92 -18.83
CA THR A 148 -8.64 -4.29 -18.75
C THR A 148 -7.47 -4.52 -17.78
N TYR A 149 -7.69 -5.41 -16.80
CA TYR A 149 -6.67 -6.15 -16.04
C TYR A 149 -5.64 -5.33 -15.26
N VAL A 150 -5.97 -5.02 -14.00
CA VAL A 150 -5.00 -4.57 -12.99
C VAL A 150 -4.27 -5.80 -12.44
N VAL A 151 -2.97 -5.91 -12.76
CA VAL A 151 -2.08 -6.87 -12.08
C VAL A 151 -1.64 -6.25 -10.78
N VAL A 152 -2.38 -6.45 -9.70
CA VAL A 152 -1.93 -5.92 -8.42
C VAL A 152 -0.83 -6.80 -7.87
N LYS A 153 0.39 -6.27 -7.87
CA LYS A 153 1.46 -6.71 -7.00
C LYS A 153 1.57 -5.70 -5.88
N SER A 154 1.55 -6.13 -4.64
CA SER A 154 1.78 -5.22 -3.51
C SER A 154 3.05 -5.62 -2.79
N THR A 155 4.01 -4.69 -2.74
CA THR A 155 5.23 -4.87 -1.96
C THR A 155 5.33 -3.78 -0.91
N CYS A 156 5.68 -4.13 0.32
CA CYS A 156 6.08 -3.19 1.36
C CYS A 156 7.50 -3.54 1.83
N LYS A 157 8.39 -2.55 1.87
CA LYS A 157 9.77 -2.68 2.35
C LYS A 157 10.07 -1.61 3.39
N LYS A 158 10.62 -2.02 4.52
CA LYS A 158 11.17 -1.12 5.55
C LYS A 158 12.69 -1.02 5.39
N GLU A 159 13.21 0.20 5.41
CA GLU A 159 14.64 0.52 5.38
C GLU A 159 14.99 1.43 6.57
N LYS A 160 16.16 1.22 7.19
CA LYS A 160 16.66 2.01 8.33
C LYS A 160 18.01 2.60 7.95
N HIS A 161 18.11 3.93 7.96
CA HIS A 161 19.34 4.67 7.73
C HIS A 161 19.77 5.35 9.03
N VAL A 162 21.02 5.17 9.43
CA VAL A 162 21.58 5.71 10.67
C VAL A 162 22.66 6.73 10.32
N LYS A 163 22.48 7.97 10.78
CA LYS A 163 23.47 9.04 10.66
C LYS A 163 24.24 9.15 11.97
N LYS A 164 25.57 9.18 11.86
CA LYS A 164 26.48 9.30 12.99
C LYS A 164 27.25 10.61 12.94
N ASP A 165 27.58 11.19 14.09
CA ASP A 165 28.53 12.30 14.18
C ASP A 165 29.98 11.82 13.98
N LYS A 166 30.93 12.75 14.10
CA LYS A 166 32.36 12.46 13.96
C LYS A 166 32.90 11.57 15.09
N ASP A 167 32.21 11.52 16.23
CA ASP A 167 32.58 10.74 17.41
C ASP A 167 31.93 9.35 17.39
N GLY A 168 31.11 9.05 16.38
CA GLY A 168 30.45 7.76 16.18
C GLY A 168 29.09 7.64 16.87
N ASN A 169 28.59 8.70 17.51
CA ASN A 169 27.27 8.69 18.14
C ASN A 169 26.19 8.84 17.09
N THR A 170 25.10 8.09 17.26
CA THR A 170 23.92 8.22 16.41
C THR A 170 23.25 9.57 16.66
N THR A 171 23.17 10.40 15.62
CA THR A 171 22.51 11.71 15.67
C THR A 171 21.10 11.65 15.12
N GLU A 172 20.87 10.76 14.17
CA GLU A 172 19.61 10.68 13.43
C GLU A 172 19.38 9.26 12.94
N VAL A 173 18.15 8.79 13.04
CA VAL A 173 17.71 7.55 12.40
C VAL A 173 16.54 7.88 11.49
N GLU A 174 16.69 7.60 10.20
CA GLU A 174 15.61 7.67 9.23
C GLU A 174 15.05 6.26 9.00
N GLU A 175 13.74 6.13 9.13
CA GLU A 175 13.00 4.94 8.71
C GLU A 175 12.23 5.27 7.43
N LYS A 176 12.43 4.46 6.40
CA LYS A 176 11.75 4.59 5.12
C LYS A 176 10.86 3.38 4.87
N ILE A 177 9.62 3.63 4.51
CA ILE A 177 8.64 2.62 4.10
C ILE A 177 8.38 2.82 2.62
N THR A 178 8.69 1.81 1.82
CA THR A 178 8.44 1.81 0.38
C THR A 178 7.31 0.85 0.07
N LYS A 179 6.26 1.36 -0.55
CA LYS A 179 5.14 0.59 -1.09
C LYS A 179 5.27 0.58 -2.61
N SER A 180 5.12 -0.59 -3.23
CA SER A 180 4.98 -0.70 -4.69
C SER A 180 3.65 -1.37 -5.01
N ILE A 181 2.98 -0.84 -6.03
CA ILE A 181 1.74 -1.34 -6.58
C ILE A 181 1.96 -1.52 -8.07
N GLY A 182 1.87 -2.75 -8.56
CA GLY A 182 1.75 -3.01 -10.00
C GLY A 182 0.36 -2.60 -10.48
N LEU A 183 0.27 -1.78 -11.53
CA LEU A 183 -0.98 -1.49 -12.23
C LEU A 183 -0.69 -1.00 -13.65
N ASN A 184 -1.31 -1.62 -14.65
CA ASN A 184 -1.26 -1.15 -16.03
C ASN A 184 -2.28 -0.04 -16.22
N CYS A 185 -1.86 1.22 -16.05
CA CYS A 185 -2.77 2.36 -16.16
C CYS A 185 -2.09 3.60 -16.73
N LYS A 186 -2.85 4.69 -16.78
CA LYS A 186 -2.30 6.03 -16.93
C LYS A 186 -2.31 6.72 -15.57
N ILE A 187 -1.40 7.63 -15.33
CA ILE A 187 -1.40 8.52 -14.16
C ILE A 187 -1.45 9.96 -14.64
N ALA A 188 -2.01 10.83 -13.83
CA ALA A 188 -1.92 12.27 -14.01
C ALA A 188 -1.19 12.89 -12.81
N PRO A 189 -0.69 14.14 -12.93
CA PRO A 189 -0.03 14.82 -11.84
C PRO A 189 -0.89 14.85 -10.56
N ILE A 190 -0.25 14.61 -9.41
CA ILE A 190 -0.90 14.52 -8.08
C ILE A 190 -1.65 15.81 -7.73
N VAL A 191 -2.89 15.65 -7.25
CA VAL A 191 -3.71 16.74 -6.69
C VAL A 191 -3.71 16.59 -5.16
N GLU A 192 -3.27 17.64 -4.47
CA GLU A 192 -2.96 17.61 -3.03
C GLU A 192 -4.21 17.63 -2.11
N SER A 193 -5.43 17.60 -2.66
CA SER A 193 -6.68 17.62 -1.87
C SER A 193 -7.79 16.74 -2.46
N VAL A 194 -8.50 16.05 -1.56
CA VAL A 194 -9.69 15.22 -1.85
C VAL A 194 -10.92 16.09 -2.20
N ALA A 195 -10.90 17.40 -1.92
CA ALA A 195 -12.10 18.25 -1.97
C ALA A 195 -12.40 18.87 -3.35
N THR A 196 -11.49 18.76 -4.32
CA THR A 196 -11.61 19.42 -5.64
C THR A 196 -11.36 18.47 -6.82
N ILE A 197 -11.63 17.17 -6.63
CA ILE A 197 -11.22 16.12 -7.57
C ILE A 197 -12.16 15.95 -8.78
N ASN A 198 -12.34 17.04 -9.51
CA ASN A 198 -12.48 16.98 -10.95
C ASN A 198 -11.39 17.87 -11.54
N PRO A 199 -10.10 17.50 -11.39
CA PRO A 199 -9.08 18.21 -12.12
C PRO A 199 -9.49 18.12 -13.59
N THR A 200 -9.61 19.26 -14.26
CA THR A 200 -9.53 19.30 -15.72
C THR A 200 -8.27 18.51 -16.04
N LEU A 201 -8.43 17.28 -16.56
CA LEU A 201 -7.33 16.45 -16.97
C LEU A 201 -6.64 17.23 -18.08
N GLU A 202 -5.69 18.08 -17.73
CA GLU A 202 -4.88 18.83 -18.67
C GLU A 202 -4.04 17.81 -19.43
N ASN A 203 -4.61 17.21 -20.48
CA ASN A 203 -4.08 16.46 -21.63
C ASN A 203 -2.77 15.64 -21.50
N THR A 204 -2.24 15.39 -20.31
CA THR A 204 -0.93 14.78 -20.07
C THR A 204 -1.10 13.65 -19.08
N LEU A 205 -1.69 12.57 -19.61
CA LEU A 205 -1.69 11.25 -19.00
C LEU A 205 -0.36 10.57 -19.30
N ILE A 206 0.31 10.04 -18.29
CA ILE A 206 1.56 9.29 -18.41
C ILE A 206 1.25 7.81 -18.22
N GLU A 207 1.61 6.96 -19.18
CA GLU A 207 1.43 5.52 -19.04
C GLU A 207 2.43 4.93 -18.06
N ILE A 208 1.96 4.05 -17.18
CA ILE A 208 2.77 3.32 -16.21
C ILE A 208 2.31 1.86 -16.09
N ASP A 209 3.17 1.03 -15.53
CA ASP A 209 2.87 -0.33 -15.09
C ASP A 209 3.13 -0.55 -13.58
N GLU A 210 3.76 0.41 -12.90
CA GLU A 210 4.06 0.36 -11.47
C GLU A 210 4.01 1.77 -10.85
N VAL A 211 3.38 1.89 -9.68
CA VAL A 211 3.48 3.06 -8.80
C VAL A 211 4.27 2.67 -7.56
N ILE A 212 5.29 3.47 -7.24
CA ILE A 212 6.08 3.34 -6.03
C ILE A 212 5.84 4.56 -5.14
N ILE A 213 5.46 4.32 -3.89
CA ILE A 213 5.27 5.33 -2.86
C ILE A 213 6.28 5.07 -1.75
N SER A 214 7.27 5.94 -1.64
CA SER A 214 8.22 5.94 -0.53
C SER A 214 7.84 7.01 0.47
N SER A 215 7.87 6.70 1.75
CA SER A 215 7.77 7.71 2.80
C SER A 215 8.85 7.52 3.84
N SER A 216 9.44 8.63 4.30
CA SER A 216 10.47 8.60 5.33
C SER A 216 10.12 9.43 6.55
N ARG A 217 10.47 8.89 7.72
CA ARG A 217 10.34 9.53 9.02
C ARG A 217 11.69 9.52 9.72
N THR A 218 12.05 10.68 10.24
CA THR A 218 13.33 10.92 10.89
C THR A 218 13.15 11.10 12.38
N TYR A 219 13.96 10.41 13.17
CA TYR A 219 13.99 10.50 14.63
C TYR A 219 15.35 11.04 15.10
N PRO A 220 15.37 11.91 16.12
CA PRO A 220 16.63 12.35 16.74
C PRO A 220 17.19 11.23 17.62
N GLY A 221 18.46 10.86 17.42
CA GLY A 221 19.16 9.85 18.22
C GLY A 221 18.77 8.39 17.91
N GLU A 222 19.16 7.47 18.78
CA GLU A 222 18.89 6.03 18.61
C GLU A 222 17.42 5.69 18.82
N ILE A 223 16.89 4.77 18.00
CA ILE A 223 15.58 4.15 18.23
C ILE A 223 15.79 3.01 19.24
N PRO A 224 15.11 3.04 20.41
CA PRO A 224 15.13 1.95 21.37
C PRO A 224 14.80 0.61 20.70
N SER A 225 15.46 -0.48 21.12
CA SER A 225 15.27 -1.81 20.52
C SER A 225 13.81 -2.29 20.61
N GLU A 226 13.13 -1.98 21.70
CA GLU A 226 11.70 -2.23 21.92
C GLU A 226 10.78 -1.47 20.96
N LEU A 227 11.26 -0.36 20.40
CA LEU A 227 10.58 0.45 19.39
C LEU A 227 11.01 0.08 17.97
N ASP A 228 11.97 -0.82 17.77
CA ASP A 228 12.25 -1.40 16.47
C ASP A 228 11.31 -2.59 16.23
N GLY A 229 10.91 -2.79 14.98
CA GLY A 229 9.99 -3.88 14.67
C GLY A 229 9.56 -3.93 13.21
N GLU A 230 8.95 -5.06 12.85
CA GLU A 230 8.81 -5.52 11.47
C GLU A 230 7.34 -5.47 11.01
N ILE A 231 7.08 -5.80 9.74
CA ILE A 231 5.72 -5.97 9.25
C ILE A 231 5.16 -7.20 9.96
N ALA A 232 4.17 -7.02 10.83
CA ALA A 232 3.58 -8.08 11.64
C ALA A 232 2.30 -8.65 11.03
N GLU A 233 1.58 -7.81 10.28
CA GLU A 233 0.30 -8.15 9.68
C GLU A 233 0.09 -7.34 8.40
N VAL A 234 -0.47 -7.98 7.38
CA VAL A 234 -0.94 -7.33 6.16
C VAL A 234 -2.42 -7.62 5.99
N ILE A 235 -3.22 -6.56 5.84
CA ILE A 235 -4.67 -6.64 5.70
C ILE A 235 -5.03 -6.16 4.30
N PHE A 236 -5.69 -7.02 3.53
CA PHE A 236 -6.32 -6.68 2.26
C PHE A 236 -7.81 -6.48 2.47
N ASN A 237 -8.35 -5.43 1.88
CA ASN A 237 -9.77 -5.13 1.96
C ASN A 237 -10.37 -4.80 0.61
N THR A 238 -11.56 -5.34 0.36
CA THR A 238 -12.19 -5.20 -0.94
C THR A 238 -13.65 -5.62 -0.98
N ASN A 239 -14.40 -5.00 -1.89
CA ASN A 239 -15.68 -5.47 -2.43
C ASN A 239 -15.61 -5.67 -3.96
N ALA A 240 -14.41 -5.63 -4.55
CA ALA A 240 -14.22 -5.54 -5.99
C ALA A 240 -14.25 -6.90 -6.70
N PHE A 241 -14.39 -8.01 -5.96
CA PHE A 241 -14.14 -9.34 -6.49
C PHE A 241 -15.18 -10.33 -6.01
N GLU A 242 -15.76 -11.09 -6.94
CA GLU A 242 -16.49 -12.31 -6.59
C GLU A 242 -15.52 -13.36 -6.06
N ASN A 243 -14.37 -13.51 -6.73
CA ASN A 243 -13.24 -14.32 -6.30
C ASN A 243 -11.93 -13.58 -6.56
N MET A 244 -11.11 -13.42 -5.52
CA MET A 244 -9.74 -12.92 -5.61
C MET A 244 -8.79 -14.11 -5.52
N ILE A 245 -7.84 -14.21 -6.44
CA ILE A 245 -6.90 -15.34 -6.49
C ILE A 245 -5.50 -14.82 -6.25
N ILE A 246 -4.88 -15.28 -5.17
CA ILE A 246 -3.48 -15.02 -4.83
C ILE A 246 -2.63 -16.16 -5.35
N THR A 247 -1.65 -15.84 -6.21
CA THR A 247 -0.83 -16.84 -6.90
C THR A 247 0.56 -16.99 -6.32
N ASP A 248 1.08 -15.96 -5.65
CA ASP A 248 2.39 -16.00 -5.03
C ASP A 248 2.53 -14.99 -3.90
N GLU A 249 3.30 -15.38 -2.88
CA GLU A 249 3.71 -14.54 -1.76
C GLU A 249 5.19 -14.81 -1.51
N LYS A 250 5.98 -13.75 -1.33
CA LYS A 250 7.43 -13.87 -1.10
C LYS A 250 7.88 -13.01 0.07
N ILE A 251 8.72 -13.62 0.90
CA ILE A 251 9.63 -12.88 1.79
C ILE A 251 10.82 -12.46 0.92
N LEU A 252 11.07 -11.16 0.78
CA LEU A 252 12.33 -10.70 0.22
C LEU A 252 13.32 -10.66 1.38
N GLU A 253 14.13 -11.70 1.48
CA GLU A 253 15.12 -11.87 2.55
C GLU A 253 16.08 -10.67 2.63
N LYS A 254 16.68 -10.51 3.82
CA LYS A 254 17.70 -9.49 4.07
C LYS A 254 18.84 -9.60 3.04
N ILE A 255 19.17 -8.47 2.41
CA ILE A 255 20.56 -8.19 2.03
C ILE A 255 21.25 -7.64 3.29
#